data_AF-A0A127F7Z0-F1
#
_entry.id   AF-A0A127F7Z0-F1
#
_cell.length_a   1.000
_cell.length_b   1.000
_cell.length_c   1.000
_cell.angle_alpha   90.00
_cell.angle_beta   90.00
_cell.angle_gamma   90.00
#
_symmetry.space_group_name_H-M   'P 1'
#
loop_
_entity.id
_entity.type
_entity.pdbx_description
1 polymer ?
#
loop_
_entity_poly.entity_id
_entity_poly.type
_entity_poly.pdbx_seq_one_letter_code
_entity_poly.pdbx_strand_id
1 'polypeptide(L)'
;MTAKKRVSRRSLGSDLKKVDAHVIKPHEYRDAPELTDEMLARAVVKRAGRPIAADPRLLVSVRLPASVIARWKATGPGWQTRMARTIEKAQVK
;
A
#
# COMPACT_ATOMS: atom_id res chain seq x y z
N MET A 1 1.66 -14.28 19.27
CA MET A 1 0.30 -14.60 18.78
C MET A 1 -0.03 -13.69 17.62
N THR A 2 0.04 -14.19 16.39
CA THR A 2 -0.23 -13.40 15.17
C THR A 2 -1.70 -13.59 14.80
N ALA A 3 -2.50 -12.53 14.86
CA ALA A 3 -3.92 -12.58 14.54
C ALA A 3 -4.13 -12.91 13.06
N LYS A 4 -4.39 -14.18 12.74
CA LYS A 4 -4.96 -14.60 11.45
C LYS A 4 -6.43 -14.17 11.38
N LYS A 5 -6.71 -12.87 11.33
CA LYS A 5 -8.03 -12.37 10.93
C LYS A 5 -8.02 -12.19 9.41
N ARG A 6 -8.62 -13.11 8.66
CA ARG A 6 -9.11 -12.78 7.30
C ARG A 6 -10.32 -11.86 7.50
N VAL A 7 -10.10 -10.56 7.33
CA VAL A 7 -11.08 -9.52 7.69
C VAL A 7 -12.23 -9.36 6.68
N SER A 8 -12.20 -9.99 5.51
CA SER A 8 -13.35 -9.95 4.61
C SER A 8 -13.85 -11.35 4.26
N ARG A 9 -15.15 -11.57 4.45
CA ARG A 9 -15.89 -12.60 3.71
C ARG A 9 -15.77 -12.24 2.23
N ARG A 10 -15.56 -13.22 1.35
CA ARG A 10 -15.71 -13.03 -0.11
C ARG A 10 -17.15 -12.54 -0.33
N SER A 11 -17.33 -11.23 -0.45
CA SER A 11 -18.63 -10.58 -0.65
C SER A 11 -18.97 -10.41 -2.13
N LEU A 12 -18.13 -10.94 -3.01
CA LEU A 12 -18.42 -10.97 -4.43
C LEU A 12 -19.47 -12.04 -4.65
N GLY A 13 -20.73 -11.61 -4.84
CA GLY A 13 -21.83 -12.46 -5.30
C GLY A 13 -21.66 -12.95 -6.74
N SER A 14 -20.57 -12.52 -7.40
CA SER A 14 -20.17 -12.94 -8.74
C SER A 14 -19.55 -14.34 -8.70
N ASP A 15 -19.99 -15.22 -9.60
CA ASP A 15 -19.32 -16.50 -9.84
C ASP A 15 -18.03 -16.29 -10.63
N LEU A 16 -16.93 -16.07 -9.90
CA LEU A 16 -15.62 -15.82 -10.50
C LEU A 16 -15.09 -17.02 -11.30
N LYS A 17 -15.49 -18.26 -10.97
CA LYS A 17 -15.05 -19.44 -11.72
C LYS A 17 -15.68 -19.46 -13.11
N LYS A 18 -16.95 -19.08 -13.20
CA LYS A 18 -17.66 -18.96 -14.47
C LYS A 18 -17.09 -17.84 -15.35
N VAL A 19 -16.77 -16.69 -14.76
CA VAL A 19 -16.14 -15.57 -15.49
C VAL A 19 -14.76 -15.97 -16.02
N ASP A 20 -13.94 -16.63 -15.21
CA ASP A 20 -12.59 -17.07 -15.58
C ASP A 20 -12.60 -18.14 -16.70
N ALA A 21 -13.63 -18.98 -16.74
CA ALA A 21 -13.80 -19.98 -17.79
C ALA A 21 -14.36 -19.42 -19.13
N HIS A 22 -14.83 -18.17 -19.16
CA HIS A 22 -15.44 -17.60 -20.37
C HIS A 22 -14.39 -17.21 -21.40
N VAL A 23 -14.54 -17.71 -22.63
CA VAL A 23 -13.70 -17.32 -23.77
C VAL A 23 -14.41 -16.25 -24.55
N ILE A 24 -13.79 -15.08 -24.58
CA ILE A 24 -14.32 -13.86 -25.22
C ILE A 24 -14.45 -14.07 -26.74
N LYS A 25 -15.61 -13.74 -27.31
CA LYS A 25 -15.93 -13.87 -28.74
C LYS A 25 -16.03 -12.50 -29.41
N PRO A 26 -15.65 -12.35 -30.69
CA PRO A 26 -15.64 -11.06 -31.37
C PRO A 26 -16.99 -10.32 -31.40
N HIS A 27 -18.11 -11.03 -31.49
CA HIS A 27 -19.44 -10.39 -31.53
C HIS A 27 -19.84 -9.73 -30.21
N GLU A 28 -19.21 -10.10 -29.09
CA GLU A 28 -19.48 -9.51 -27.77
C GLU A 28 -19.05 -8.03 -27.71
N TYR A 29 -18.22 -7.57 -28.64
CA TYR A 29 -17.75 -6.19 -28.75
C TYR A 29 -18.40 -5.39 -29.87
N ARG A 30 -19.43 -5.92 -30.54
CA ARG A 30 -20.05 -5.22 -31.69
C ARG A 30 -20.53 -3.81 -31.37
N ASP A 31 -20.98 -3.60 -30.14
CA ASP A 31 -21.52 -2.33 -29.68
C ASP A 31 -20.46 -1.44 -28.99
N ALA A 32 -19.22 -1.93 -28.87
CA ALA A 32 -18.13 -1.16 -28.28
C ALA A 32 -17.57 -0.16 -29.32
N PRO A 33 -17.32 1.10 -28.94
CA PRO A 33 -16.71 2.06 -29.85
C PRO A 33 -15.25 1.70 -30.12
N GLU A 34 -14.78 1.99 -31.34
CA GLU A 34 -13.37 1.88 -31.70
C GLU A 34 -12.52 2.86 -30.91
N LEU A 35 -11.32 2.44 -30.50
CA LEU A 35 -10.38 3.27 -29.78
C LEU A 35 -9.55 4.10 -30.78
N THR A 36 -9.87 5.38 -30.92
CA THR A 36 -9.20 6.27 -31.89
C THR A 36 -7.93 6.94 -31.32
N ASP A 37 -7.06 7.40 -32.22
CA ASP A 37 -5.84 8.14 -31.84
C ASP A 37 -6.16 9.45 -31.11
N GLU A 38 -7.24 10.14 -31.48
CA GLU A 38 -7.69 11.34 -30.78
C GLU A 38 -8.11 11.05 -29.33
N MET A 39 -8.72 9.88 -29.08
CA MET A 39 -9.08 9.44 -27.74
C MET A 39 -7.85 9.14 -26.88
N LEU A 40 -6.80 8.57 -27.49
CA LEU A 40 -5.52 8.32 -26.84
C LEU A 40 -4.76 9.64 -26.58
N ALA A 41 -4.74 10.56 -27.54
CA ALA A 41 -4.06 11.84 -27.44
C ALA A 41 -4.59 12.71 -26.28
N ARG A 42 -5.90 12.65 -26.01
CA ARG A 42 -6.52 13.35 -24.87
C ARG A 42 -6.49 12.58 -23.56
N ALA A 43 -6.03 11.33 -23.54
CA ALA A 43 -6.05 10.51 -22.35
C ALA A 43 -5.01 10.99 -21.33
N VAL A 44 -5.43 11.11 -20.06
CA VAL A 44 -4.52 11.48 -18.96
C VAL A 44 -4.20 10.25 -18.13
N VAL A 45 -2.93 9.82 -18.14
CA VAL A 45 -2.45 8.78 -17.25
C VAL A 45 -2.30 9.33 -15.85
N LYS A 46 -3.33 9.14 -15.01
CA LYS A 46 -3.22 9.40 -13.58
C LYS A 46 -2.43 8.25 -12.95
N ARG A 47 -1.27 8.56 -12.37
CA ARG A 47 -0.61 7.62 -11.44
C ARG A 47 -1.47 7.50 -10.19
N ALA A 48 -2.42 6.57 -10.22
CA ALA A 48 -3.23 6.24 -9.07
C ALA A 48 -2.30 5.73 -7.95
N GLY A 49 -2.45 6.28 -6.74
CA GLY A 49 -1.62 5.93 -5.60
C GLY A 49 -1.73 6.96 -4.47
N ARG A 50 -1.19 6.62 -3.31
CA ARG A 50 -1.06 7.59 -2.21
C ARG A 50 -0.03 8.66 -2.61
N PRO A 51 -0.31 9.95 -2.38
CA PRO A 51 0.71 10.99 -2.52
C PRO A 51 1.99 10.60 -1.76
N ILE A 52 3.14 10.75 -2.41
CA ILE A 52 4.43 10.52 -1.78
C ILE A 52 4.58 11.56 -0.66
N ALA A 53 4.92 11.11 0.55
CA ALA A 53 5.19 12.03 1.65
C ALA A 53 6.45 12.86 1.34
N ALA A 54 6.42 14.15 1.64
CA ALA A 54 7.57 15.03 1.43
C ALA A 54 8.80 14.57 2.23
N ASP A 55 8.59 14.03 3.43
CA ASP A 55 9.63 13.45 4.29
C ASP A 55 9.21 12.03 4.72
N PRO A 56 9.54 10.99 3.93
CA PRO A 56 9.21 9.62 4.27
C PRO A 56 10.19 9.07 5.32
N ARG A 57 9.69 8.28 6.27
CA ARG A 57 10.54 7.55 7.21
C ARG A 57 11.44 6.57 6.45
N LEU A 58 12.75 6.72 6.61
CA LEU A 58 13.75 5.83 6.02
C LEU A 58 14.08 4.68 6.97
N LEU A 59 14.19 3.47 6.41
CA LEU A 59 14.67 2.31 7.14
C LEU A 59 16.20 2.33 7.14
N VAL A 60 16.79 2.60 8.30
CA VAL A 60 18.26 2.62 8.48
C VAL A 60 18.68 1.55 9.48
N SER A 61 19.87 0.97 9.25
CA SER A 61 20.49 0.01 10.17
C SER A 61 21.46 0.74 11.11
N VAL A 62 21.02 1.04 12.34
CA VAL A 62 21.84 1.68 13.38
C VAL A 62 22.13 0.69 14.51
N ARG A 63 23.37 0.70 15.04
CA ARG A 63 23.74 -0.09 16.22
C ARG A 63 23.46 0.73 17.48
N LEU A 64 22.65 0.18 18.38
CA LEU A 64 22.31 0.78 19.67
C LEU A 64 22.61 -0.23 20.79
N PRO A 65 23.03 0.22 21.99
CA PRO A 65 23.21 -0.68 23.13
C PRO A 65 21.91 -1.45 23.45
N ALA A 66 22.04 -2.73 23.80
CA ALA A 66 20.88 -3.58 24.08
C ALA A 66 19.99 -3.04 25.21
N SER A 67 20.60 -2.42 26.23
CA SER A 67 19.90 -1.79 27.35
C SER A 67 18.99 -0.64 26.90
N VAL A 68 19.42 0.15 25.91
CA VAL A 68 18.62 1.25 25.33
C VAL A 68 17.40 0.69 24.61
N ILE A 69 17.58 -0.34 23.79
CA ILE A 69 16.47 -0.99 23.08
C ILE A 69 15.48 -1.62 24.06
N ALA A 70 15.98 -2.26 25.12
CA ALA A 70 15.13 -2.85 26.16
C ALA A 70 14.26 -1.79 26.86
N ARG A 71 14.85 -0.65 27.26
CA ARG A 71 14.12 0.48 27.86
C ARG A 71 13.03 1.01 26.93
N TRP A 72 13.32 1.17 25.65
CA TRP A 72 12.31 1.61 24.69
C TRP A 72 11.20 0.58 24.49
N LYS A 73 11.53 -0.69 24.28
CA LYS A 73 10.52 -1.76 24.13
C LYS A 73 9.59 -1.87 25.35
N ALA A 74 10.11 -1.63 26.55
CA ALA A 74 9.32 -1.61 27.79
C ALA A 74 8.23 -0.51 27.80
N THR A 75 8.36 0.53 26.98
CA THR A 75 7.30 1.57 26.83
C THR A 75 6.07 1.06 26.06
N GLY A 76 6.09 -0.17 25.53
CA GLY A 76 4.97 -0.81 24.85
C GLY A 76 4.88 -0.51 23.35
N PRO A 77 3.74 -0.82 22.71
CA PRO A 77 3.52 -0.57 21.29
C PRO A 77 3.82 0.89 20.90
N GLY A 78 4.41 1.09 19.71
CA GLY A 78 4.79 2.42 19.22
C GLY A 78 6.10 2.97 19.80
N TRP A 79 6.91 2.17 20.49
CA TRP A 79 8.19 2.61 21.06
C TRP A 79 9.15 3.20 20.02
N GLN A 80 9.17 2.68 18.79
CA GLN A 80 10.00 3.21 17.70
C GLN A 80 9.57 4.63 17.31
N THR A 81 8.26 4.90 17.27
CA THR A 81 7.73 6.24 16.99
C THR A 81 8.09 7.23 18.09
N ARG A 82 7.99 6.81 19.37
CA ARG A 82 8.42 7.64 20.50
C ARG A 82 9.93 7.92 20.45
N MET A 83 10.74 6.90 20.18
CA MET A 83 12.19 7.04 20.02
C MET A 83 12.54 8.03 18.91
N ALA A 84 11.93 7.89 17.73
CA ALA A 84 12.15 8.80 16.60
C ALA A 84 11.80 10.26 16.97
N ARG A 85 10.66 10.49 17.63
CA ARG A 85 10.25 11.83 18.08
C ARG A 85 11.21 12.42 19.12
N THR A 86 11.81 11.60 19.97
CA THR A 86 12.85 12.04 20.91
C THR A 86 14.13 12.45 20.18
N ILE A 87 14.54 11.69 19.17
CA ILE A 87 15.72 12.01 18.36
C ILE A 87 15.49 13.28 17.54
N GLU A 88 14.31 13.47 16.94
CA GLU A 88 13.94 14.67 16.20
C GLU A 88 14.02 15.96 17.04
N LYS A 89 13.67 15.86 18.33
CA LYS A 89 13.77 16.97 19.28
C LYS A 89 15.18 17.20 19.82
N ALA A 90 16.04 16.18 19.74
CA ALA A 90 17.41 16.31 20.20
C ALA A 90 18.18 17.17 19.20
N GLN A 91 18.80 18.25 19.68
CA GLN A 91 19.68 19.04 18.83
C GLN A 91 20.92 18.22 18.49
N VAL A 92 21.20 18.07 17.20
CA VAL A 92 22.51 17.63 16.73
C VAL A 92 23.44 18.83 16.89
N LYS A 93 24.47 18.68 17.71
CA LYS A 93 25.48 19.71 17.92
C LYS A 93 26.53 19.65 16.82
#